data_AF-A0A380EIL2-F1
#
_entry.id   AF-A0A380EIL2-F1
#
_cell.length_a   1.000
_cell.length_b   1.000
_cell.length_c   1.000
_cell.angle_alpha   90.00
_cell.angle_beta   90.00
_cell.angle_gamma   90.00
#
_symmetry.space_group_name_H-M   'P 1'
#
loop_
_entity.id
_entity.type
_entity.pdbx_description
1 polymer ?
#
loop_
_entity_poly.entity_id
_entity_poly.type
_entity_poly.pdbx_seq_one_letter_code
_entity_poly.pdbx_strand_id
1 'polypeptide(L)'
;MNKDQKDEYERKQLEKELEQLRSEKQLNEMRSEARKMLSEAEVDSSDEVVNLVVTDTAEQTKLNVEAFSNAVKKAVNEAVKVNARQSPLTGGDSFNHSTKNKPQNLAEIARQKRLLKINGGI
;
A
#
# COMPACT_ATOMS: atom_id res chain seq x y z
N MET A 1 -47.94 30.63 29.41
CA MET A 1 -47.20 30.73 28.13
C MET A 1 -48.04 31.55 27.19
N ASN A 2 -47.55 32.72 26.78
CA ASN A 2 -48.27 33.60 25.88
C ASN A 2 -48.17 33.04 24.46
N LYS A 3 -49.20 33.21 23.62
CA LYS A 3 -49.29 32.62 22.28
C LYS A 3 -48.02 32.85 21.44
N ASP A 4 -47.47 34.05 21.54
CA ASP A 4 -46.23 34.46 20.88
C ASP A 4 -45.01 33.62 21.28
N GLN A 5 -44.89 33.21 22.55
CA GLN A 5 -43.78 32.35 23.01
C GLN A 5 -43.87 30.93 22.44
N LYS A 6 -45.08 30.45 22.16
CA LYS A 6 -45.31 29.12 21.58
C LYS A 6 -44.98 29.13 20.09
N ASP A 7 -45.40 30.18 19.39
CA ASP A 7 -45.14 30.37 17.97
C ASP A 7 -43.63 30.58 17.71
N GLU A 8 -42.93 31.32 18.57
CA GLU A 8 -41.48 31.53 18.48
C GLU A 8 -40.67 30.25 18.78
N TYR A 9 -41.15 29.43 19.72
CA TYR A 9 -40.58 28.12 20.00
C TYR A 9 -40.74 27.16 18.83
N GLU A 10 -41.94 27.11 18.24
CA GLU A 10 -42.22 26.26 17.08
C GLU A 10 -41.38 26.68 15.87
N ARG A 11 -41.23 27.99 15.61
CA ARG A 11 -40.32 28.50 14.58
C ARG A 11 -38.88 28.08 14.82
N LYS A 12 -38.35 28.24 16.04
CA LYS A 12 -36.97 27.84 16.36
C LYS A 12 -36.73 26.34 16.18
N GLN A 13 -37.71 25.52 16.54
CA GLN A 13 -37.62 24.08 16.35
C GLN A 13 -37.57 23.72 14.86
N LEU A 14 -38.44 24.32 14.05
CA LEU A 14 -38.46 24.12 12.60
C LEU A 14 -37.18 24.63 11.92
N GLU A 15 -36.65 25.77 12.34
CA GLU A 15 -35.38 26.31 11.82
C GLU A 15 -34.21 25.36 12.13
N LYS A 16 -34.16 24.81 13.34
CA LYS A 16 -33.14 23.84 13.74
C LYS A 16 -33.23 22.54 12.94
N GLU A 17 -34.43 22.02 12.73
CA GLU A 17 -34.64 20.81 11.92
C GLU A 17 -34.23 21.05 10.45
N LEU A 18 -34.56 22.22 9.89
CA LEU A 18 -34.11 22.60 8.55
C LEU A 18 -32.58 22.69 8.44
N GLU A 19 -31.91 23.24 9.44
CA GLU A 19 -30.46 23.33 9.46
C GLU A 19 -29.80 21.94 9.55
N GLN A 20 -30.34 21.06 10.40
CA GLN A 20 -29.88 19.66 10.50
C GLN A 20 -30.05 18.92 9.17
N LEU A 21 -31.22 19.01 8.54
CA LEU A 21 -31.47 18.36 7.24
C LEU A 21 -30.53 18.88 6.15
N ARG A 22 -30.24 20.19 6.13
CA ARG A 22 -29.29 20.78 5.18
C ARG A 22 -27.87 20.28 5.43
N SER A 23 -27.44 20.24 6.69
CA SER A 23 -26.12 19.72 7.07
C SER A 23 -25.97 18.24 6.69
N GLU A 24 -26.96 17.41 6.98
CA GLU A 24 -26.94 15.99 6.60
C GLU A 24 -26.87 15.79 5.08
N LYS A 25 -27.63 16.57 4.32
CA LYS A 25 -27.57 16.53 2.85
C LYS A 25 -26.17 16.88 2.35
N GLN A 26 -25.57 17.94 2.88
CA GLN A 26 -24.23 18.37 2.50
C GLN A 26 -23.18 17.30 2.83
N LEU A 27 -23.23 16.72 4.03
CA LEU A 27 -22.34 15.61 4.41
C LEU A 27 -22.52 14.39 3.49
N ASN A 28 -23.74 14.07 3.09
CA ASN A 28 -23.99 12.96 2.16
C ASN A 28 -23.44 13.21 0.76
N GLU A 29 -23.55 14.44 0.25
CA GLU A 29 -22.93 14.83 -1.01
C GLU A 29 -21.40 14.68 -0.92
N MET A 30 -20.79 15.14 0.17
CA MET A 30 -19.35 15.01 0.37
C MET A 30 -18.88 13.58 0.59
N ARG A 31 -19.66 12.72 1.24
CA ARG A 31 -19.40 11.27 1.31
C ARG A 31 -19.36 10.64 -0.07
N SER A 32 -20.30 11.01 -0.94
CA SER A 32 -20.34 10.52 -2.31
C SER A 32 -19.10 10.95 -3.10
N GLU A 33 -18.69 12.20 -2.94
CA GLU A 33 -17.48 12.73 -3.60
C GLU A 33 -16.20 12.11 -3.04
N ALA A 34 -16.09 11.94 -1.72
CA ALA A 34 -14.98 11.25 -1.09
C ALA A 34 -14.85 9.79 -1.55
N ARG A 35 -15.98 9.06 -1.68
CA ARG A 35 -15.98 7.71 -2.26
C ARG A 35 -15.44 7.70 -3.69
N LYS A 36 -15.85 8.66 -4.52
CA LYS A 36 -15.33 8.79 -5.89
C LYS A 36 -13.83 9.05 -5.89
N MET A 37 -13.35 10.01 -5.11
CA MET A 37 -11.92 10.35 -5.03
C MET A 37 -11.07 9.18 -4.52
N LEU A 38 -11.56 8.40 -3.53
CA LEU A 38 -10.90 7.19 -3.06
C LEU A 38 -10.87 6.10 -4.14
N SER A 39 -11.97 5.89 -4.84
CA SER A 39 -12.06 4.94 -5.96
C SER A 39 -11.14 5.33 -7.11
N GLU A 40 -11.03 6.62 -7.45
CA GLU A 40 -10.08 7.14 -8.45
C GLU A 40 -8.63 6.92 -8.02
N ALA A 41 -8.37 6.93 -6.72
CA ALA A 41 -7.08 6.57 -6.16
C ALA A 41 -6.85 5.04 -6.09
N GLU A 42 -7.74 4.21 -6.62
CA GLU A 42 -7.71 2.74 -6.54
C GLU A 42 -7.72 2.21 -5.09
N VAL A 43 -8.30 2.98 -4.18
CA VAL A 43 -8.48 2.59 -2.77
C VAL A 43 -9.92 2.14 -2.60
N ASP A 44 -10.13 0.84 -2.45
CA ASP A 44 -11.44 0.31 -2.07
C ASP A 44 -11.76 0.74 -0.63
N SER A 45 -12.90 1.39 -0.44
CA SER A 45 -13.24 2.08 0.80
C SER A 45 -14.61 1.69 1.30
N SER A 46 -14.67 1.17 2.53
CA SER A 46 -15.93 0.99 3.25
C SER A 46 -16.51 2.32 3.71
N ASP A 47 -17.80 2.33 4.04
CA ASP A 47 -18.49 3.52 4.55
C ASP A 47 -17.87 4.08 5.82
N GLU A 48 -17.25 3.23 6.64
CA GLU A 48 -16.53 3.62 7.85
C GLU A 48 -15.30 4.48 7.52
N VAL A 49 -14.55 4.10 6.48
CA VAL A 49 -13.37 4.86 6.02
C VAL A 49 -13.81 6.20 5.42
N VAL A 50 -14.88 6.20 4.63
CA VAL A 50 -15.44 7.42 4.04
C VAL A 50 -15.88 8.39 5.14
N ASN A 51 -16.54 7.89 6.18
CA ASN A 51 -16.97 8.71 7.32
C ASN A 51 -15.79 9.29 8.12
N LEU A 52 -14.62 8.65 8.10
CA LEU A 52 -13.42 9.15 8.77
C LEU A 52 -12.76 10.31 8.01
N VAL A 53 -12.83 10.31 6.68
CA VAL A 53 -12.19 11.34 5.84
C VAL A 53 -13.11 12.54 5.58
N VAL A 54 -14.42 12.35 5.60
CA VAL A 54 -15.40 13.43 5.38
C VAL A 54 -15.49 14.34 6.59
N THR A 55 -15.54 15.64 6.34
CA THR A 55 -15.66 16.70 7.36
C THR A 55 -16.82 17.63 6.98
N ASP A 56 -16.99 18.76 7.66
CA ASP A 56 -18.03 19.74 7.32
C ASP A 56 -17.69 20.58 6.07
N THR A 57 -16.41 20.59 5.65
CA THR A 57 -15.95 21.38 4.49
C THR A 57 -15.40 20.49 3.38
N ALA A 58 -15.59 20.96 2.14
CA ALA A 58 -15.15 20.23 0.94
C ALA A 58 -13.62 20.20 0.83
N GLU A 59 -12.94 21.34 1.05
CA GLU A 59 -11.48 21.40 1.04
C GLU A 59 -10.86 20.41 2.03
N GLN A 60 -11.35 20.37 3.27
CA GLN A 60 -10.77 19.51 4.29
C GLN A 60 -11.05 18.03 3.99
N THR A 61 -12.25 17.71 3.48
CA THR A 61 -12.58 16.35 3.02
C THR A 61 -11.63 15.89 1.91
N LYS A 62 -11.36 16.75 0.93
CA LYS A 62 -10.41 16.44 -0.16
C LYS A 62 -8.98 16.21 0.37
N LEU A 63 -8.48 17.11 1.22
CA LEU A 63 -7.15 16.97 1.83
C LEU A 63 -7.03 15.66 2.63
N ASN A 64 -8.07 15.28 3.36
CA ASN A 64 -8.10 14.03 4.12
C ASN A 64 -8.09 12.81 3.20
N VAL A 65 -8.87 12.83 2.11
CA VAL A 65 -8.89 11.74 1.12
C VAL A 65 -7.53 11.58 0.45
N GLU A 66 -6.89 12.68 0.04
CA GLU A 66 -5.56 12.66 -0.56
C GLU A 66 -4.50 12.14 0.42
N ALA A 67 -4.51 12.64 1.66
CA ALA A 67 -3.58 12.22 2.70
C ALA A 67 -3.74 10.72 3.02
N PHE A 68 -4.97 10.25 3.19
CA PHE A 68 -5.28 8.84 3.44
C PHE A 68 -4.84 7.95 2.28
N SER A 69 -5.21 8.29 1.06
CA SER A 69 -4.84 7.52 -0.14
C SER A 69 -3.33 7.38 -0.30
N ASN A 70 -2.60 8.48 -0.06
CA ASN A 70 -1.13 8.47 -0.11
C ASN A 70 -0.53 7.60 1.01
N ALA A 71 -1.07 7.67 2.22
CA ALA A 71 -0.61 6.85 3.34
C ALA A 71 -0.80 5.35 3.07
N VAL A 72 -1.98 4.96 2.56
CA VAL A 72 -2.29 3.57 2.19
C VAL A 72 -1.35 3.08 1.10
N LYS A 73 -1.19 3.83 0.01
CA LYS A 73 -0.27 3.46 -1.09
C LYS A 73 1.17 3.30 -0.61
N LYS A 74 1.62 4.20 0.27
CA LYS A 74 2.97 4.12 0.85
C LYS A 74 3.14 2.86 1.69
N ALA A 75 2.20 2.58 2.60
CA ALA A 75 2.24 1.42 3.47
C ALA A 75 2.22 0.10 2.68
N VAL A 76 1.35 0.00 1.66
CA VAL A 76 1.29 -1.17 0.77
C VAL A 76 2.60 -1.34 0.01
N ASN A 77 3.15 -0.27 -0.57
CA ASN A 77 4.42 -0.33 -1.28
C ASN A 77 5.59 -0.74 -0.38
N GLU A 78 5.64 -0.26 0.86
CA GLU A 78 6.65 -0.67 1.84
C GLU A 78 6.49 -2.14 2.22
N ALA A 79 5.27 -2.61 2.51
CA ALA A 79 4.99 -4.00 2.81
C ALA A 79 5.36 -4.94 1.65
N VAL A 80 5.01 -4.57 0.40
CA VAL A 80 5.39 -5.34 -0.80
C VAL A 80 6.91 -5.39 -0.96
N LYS A 81 7.64 -4.28 -0.72
CA LYS A 81 9.11 -4.27 -0.76
C LYS A 81 9.74 -5.16 0.30
N VAL A 82 9.19 -5.18 1.51
CA VAL A 82 9.67 -6.07 2.59
C VAL A 82 9.42 -7.53 2.22
N ASN A 83 8.21 -7.87 1.78
CA ASN A 83 7.87 -9.24 1.38
C ASN A 83 8.70 -9.72 0.18
N ALA A 84 8.91 -8.87 -0.82
CA ALA A 84 9.76 -9.18 -1.97
C ALA A 84 11.23 -9.43 -1.57
N ARG A 85 11.73 -8.77 -0.53
CA ARG A 85 13.07 -9.02 0.04
C ARG A 85 13.12 -10.29 0.89
N GLN A 86 12.00 -10.70 1.48
CA GLN A 86 11.93 -11.87 2.36
C GLN A 86 11.71 -13.18 1.63
N SER A 87 11.26 -13.17 0.37
CA SER A 87 11.29 -14.37 -0.46
C SER A 87 12.75 -14.79 -0.71
N PRO A 88 13.25 -15.89 -0.12
CA PRO A 88 14.48 -16.47 -0.61
C PRO A 88 14.19 -16.90 -2.05
N LEU A 89 15.18 -16.83 -2.94
CA LEU A 89 15.15 -17.54 -4.22
C LEU A 89 15.09 -19.04 -3.91
N THR A 90 13.92 -19.55 -3.51
CA THR A 90 13.62 -20.96 -3.31
C THR A 90 13.44 -21.59 -4.68
N GLY A 91 14.54 -21.68 -5.42
CA GLY A 91 14.54 -22.08 -6.83
C GLY A 91 15.68 -21.47 -7.65
N GLY A 92 16.50 -20.60 -7.05
CA GLY A 92 17.78 -20.21 -7.62
C GLY A 92 18.76 -21.36 -7.42
N ASP A 93 18.81 -22.23 -8.43
CA ASP A 93 19.81 -23.23 -8.72
C ASP A 93 20.94 -23.28 -7.68
N SER A 94 20.98 -24.38 -6.93
CA SER A 94 22.22 -24.75 -6.28
C SER A 94 23.29 -24.76 -7.37
N PHE A 95 24.13 -23.72 -7.40
CA PHE A 95 25.47 -23.83 -7.94
C PHE A 95 26.24 -24.82 -7.06
N ASN A 96 25.78 -26.08 -7.05
CA ASN A 96 26.61 -27.25 -6.97
C ASN A 96 27.45 -27.22 -8.25
N HIS A 97 28.38 -26.26 -8.29
CA HIS A 97 29.61 -26.47 -9.01
C HIS A 97 30.32 -27.59 -8.24
N SER A 98 29.89 -28.82 -8.47
CA SER A 98 30.74 -29.99 -8.32
C SER A 98 31.76 -29.90 -9.45
N THR A 99 32.61 -28.85 -9.42
CA THR A 99 33.94 -28.96 -9.98
C THR A 99 34.54 -30.10 -9.18
N LYS A 100 34.53 -31.29 -9.77
CA LYS A 100 35.49 -32.34 -9.44
C LYS A 100 36.92 -31.90 -9.80
N ASN A 101 37.26 -30.61 -9.71
CA ASN A 101 38.62 -30.12 -9.69
C ASN A 101 39.05 -30.14 -8.22
N LYS A 102 39.33 -31.36 -7.76
CA LYS A 102 40.29 -31.55 -6.66
C LYS A 102 41.50 -30.67 -7.00
N PRO A 103 41.95 -29.76 -6.12
CA PRO A 103 43.12 -28.95 -6.40
C PRO A 103 44.28 -29.91 -6.63
N GLN A 104 44.67 -30.11 -7.89
CA GLN A 104 45.83 -30.91 -8.22
C GLN A 104 47.02 -30.13 -7.71
N ASN A 105 47.74 -30.69 -6.73
CA ASN A 105 48.97 -30.09 -6.25
C ASN A 105 49.92 -29.96 -7.44
N LEU A 106 50.64 -28.83 -7.52
CA LEU A 106 51.55 -28.51 -8.63
C LEU A 106 52.56 -29.65 -8.91
N ALA A 107 52.90 -30.42 -7.87
CA ALA A 107 53.71 -31.62 -7.94
C ALA A 107 53.09 -32.77 -8.76
N GLU A 108 51.78 -32.98 -8.69
CA GLU A 108 51.07 -33.99 -9.50
C GLU A 108 50.99 -33.58 -10.97
N ILE A 109 50.68 -32.31 -11.24
CA ILE A 109 50.65 -31.75 -12.60
C ILE A 109 52.03 -31.89 -13.26
N ALA A 110 53.10 -31.59 -12.52
CA ALA A 110 54.47 -31.74 -13.00
C ALA A 110 54.84 -33.20 -13.32
N ARG A 111 54.37 -34.16 -12.50
CA ARG A 111 54.57 -35.60 -12.76
C ARG A 111 53.83 -36.06 -14.01
N GLN A 112 52.56 -35.68 -14.16
CA GLN A 112 51.77 -36.02 -15.36
C GLN A 112 52.41 -35.47 -16.64
N LYS A 113 52.84 -34.20 -16.62
CA LYS A 113 53.50 -33.57 -17.77
C LYS A 113 54.82 -34.25 -18.14
N ARG A 114 55.60 -34.69 -17.14
CA ARG A 114 56.83 -35.47 -17.36
C ARG A 114 56.55 -36.84 -17.97
N LEU A 115 55.52 -37.54 -17.50
CA LEU A 115 55.13 -38.86 -18.04
C LEU A 115 54.66 -38.78 -19.49
N LEU A 116 53.87 -37.75 -19.84
CA LEU A 116 53.45 -37.51 -21.22
C LEU A 116 54.64 -37.22 -22.14
N LYS A 117 55.65 -36.49 -21.66
CA LYS A 117 56.88 -36.23 -22.43
C LYS A 117 57.75 -37.47 -22.65
N ILE A 118 57.71 -38.44 -21.73
CA ILE A 118 58.44 -39.70 -21.87
C ILE A 118 57.72 -40.67 -22.82
N ASN A 119 56.38 -40.67 -22.80
CA ASN A 119 55.59 -41.61 -23.60
C ASN A 119 55.18 -41.07 -24.99
N GLY A 120 55.30 -39.76 -25.22
CA GLY A 120 54.96 -39.09 -26.49
C GLY A 120 56.17 -38.71 -27.34
N GLY A 121 57.35 -39.27 -27.06
CA GLY A 121 58.56 -39.07 -27.87
C GLY A 121 58.57 -39.97 -29.09
N ILE A 122 58.02 -39.48 -30.21
CA ILE A 122 58.55 -39.68 -31.56
C ILE A 122 58.74 -38.29 -32.16
#